data_AF-A0A8C0XHR1-F1
#
_entry.id   AF-A0A8C0XHR1-F1
#
_cell.length_a   1.000
_cell.length_b   1.000
_cell.length_c   1.000
_cell.angle_alpha   90.00
_cell.angle_beta   90.00
_cell.angle_gamma   90.00
#
_symmetry.space_group_name_H-M   'P 1'
#
loop_
_entity.id
_entity.type
_entity.pdbx_description
1 polymer ?
#
loop_
_entity_poly.entity_id
_entity_poly.type
_entity_poly.pdbx_seq_one_letter_code
_entity_poly.pdbx_strand_id
1 'polypeptide(L)' 'MTHLLPLHFLLVLNLAPQLVSGSPKQYFLKYILEPPPCRLKPESCSQFCTQQEECPQGLQCCSAYCGIICSLNKFPAPE' A
#
# COMPACT_ATOMS: atom_id res chain seq x y z
N MET A 1 15.85 -47.18 -10.47
CA MET A 1 16.32 -46.01 -9.69
C MET A 1 15.76 -44.73 -10.32
N THR A 2 14.46 -44.44 -10.22
CA THR A 2 13.87 -43.24 -10.88
C THR A 2 12.49 -42.89 -10.29
N HIS A 3 12.37 -42.78 -8.96
CA HIS A 3 11.13 -42.31 -8.30
C HIS A 3 11.34 -41.11 -7.38
N LEU A 4 12.55 -40.55 -7.36
CA LEU A 4 12.92 -39.41 -6.51
C LEU A 4 12.70 -38.04 -7.18
N LEU A 5 12.48 -38.03 -8.51
CA LEU A 5 12.28 -36.83 -9.30
C LEU A 5 10.95 -36.08 -8.98
N PRO A 6 9.78 -36.74 -8.89
CA PRO A 6 8.52 -36.03 -8.65
C PRO A 6 8.44 -35.48 -7.21
N LEU A 7 8.99 -36.19 -6.23
CA LEU A 7 9.01 -35.75 -4.82
C LEU A 7 9.89 -34.52 -4.61
N HIS A 8 11.07 -34.46 -5.25
CA HIS A 8 11.91 -33.26 -5.23
C HIS A 8 11.21 -32.07 -5.90
N PHE A 9 10.49 -32.30 -6.99
CA PHE A 9 9.75 -31.25 -7.68
C PHE A 9 8.64 -30.65 -6.79
N LEU A 10 7.91 -31.49 -6.06
CA LEU A 10 6.91 -31.04 -5.08
C LEU A 10 7.54 -30.26 -3.93
N LEU A 11 8.71 -30.66 -3.44
CA LEU A 11 9.41 -29.94 -2.36
C LEU A 11 9.80 -28.52 -2.80
N VAL A 12 10.28 -28.35 -4.04
CA VAL A 12 10.68 -27.05 -4.59
C VAL A 12 9.48 -26.12 -4.78
N LEU A 13 8.32 -26.65 -5.21
CA LEU A 13 7.10 -25.86 -5.38
C LEU A 13 6.53 -25.33 -4.05
N ASN A 14 6.68 -26.08 -2.95
CA ASN A 14 6.22 -25.64 -1.62
C ASN A 14 7.18 -24.64 -0.95
N LEU A 15 8.44 -24.59 -1.38
CA LEU A 15 9.47 -23.68 -0.86
C LEU A 15 9.61 -22.39 -1.66
N ALA A 16 9.01 -22.32 -2.86
CA ALA A 16 8.91 -21.06 -3.58
C ALA A 16 8.12 -20.07 -2.70
N PRO A 17 8.69 -18.90 -2.36
CA PRO A 17 7.92 -17.84 -1.72
C PRO A 17 6.69 -17.62 -2.58
N GLN A 18 5.50 -17.77 -1.99
CA GLN A 18 4.25 -17.49 -2.68
C GLN A 18 4.42 -16.14 -3.36
N LEU A 19 4.47 -16.14 -4.70
CA LEU A 19 4.48 -14.94 -5.51
C LEU A 19 3.18 -14.24 -5.14
N VAL A 20 3.24 -13.34 -4.15
CA VAL A 20 2.16 -12.45 -3.83
C VAL A 20 1.97 -11.61 -5.08
N SER A 21 1.00 -12.02 -5.89
CA SER A 21 0.61 -11.34 -7.10
C SER A 21 0.13 -9.96 -6.67
N GLY A 22 1.05 -9.01 -6.60
CA GLY A 22 0.71 -7.60 -6.46
C GLY A 22 0.40 -7.07 -7.84
N SER A 23 -0.73 -7.49 -8.45
CA SER A 23 -1.15 -6.91 -9.72
C SER A 23 -1.32 -5.40 -9.55
N PRO A 24 -0.97 -4.56 -10.54
CA PRO A 24 -1.29 -3.13 -10.52
C PRO A 24 -2.78 -2.87 -10.25
N LYS A 25 -3.67 -3.79 -10.67
CA LYS A 25 -5.10 -3.74 -10.34
C LYS A 25 -5.37 -3.92 -8.85
N GLN A 26 -4.63 -4.80 -8.17
CA GLN A 26 -4.70 -4.99 -6.72
C GLN A 26 -4.14 -3.78 -5.97
N TYR A 27 -3.05 -3.19 -6.48
CA TYR A 27 -2.52 -1.93 -5.96
C TYR A 27 -3.57 -0.83 -6.06
N PHE A 28 -4.16 -0.63 -7.23
CA PHE A 28 -5.23 0.36 -7.45
C PHE A 28 -6.46 0.12 -6.58
N LEU A 29 -6.95 -1.13 -6.50
CA LEU A 29 -8.08 -1.51 -5.64
C LEU A 29 -7.80 -1.20 -4.16
N LYS A 30 -6.55 -1.43 -3.71
CA LYS A 30 -6.13 -1.08 -2.36
C LYS A 30 -6.25 0.42 -2.10
N TYR A 31 -5.81 1.28 -3.02
CA TYR A 31 -5.90 2.73 -2.82
C TYR A 31 -7.28 3.34 -3.02
N ILE A 32 -8.22 2.60 -3.64
CA ILE A 32 -9.64 2.96 -3.65
C ILE A 32 -10.25 2.75 -2.25
N LEU A 33 -9.86 1.67 -1.58
CA LEU A 33 -10.42 1.28 -0.28
C LEU A 33 -9.71 1.96 0.90
N GLU A 34 -8.40 2.16 0.79
CA GLU A 34 -7.55 2.78 1.81
C GLU A 34 -6.77 3.94 1.20
N PRO A 35 -6.83 5.16 1.77
CA PRO A 35 -6.03 6.28 1.27
C PRO A 35 -4.53 5.95 1.25
N PRO A 36 -3.76 6.56 0.33
CA PRO A 36 -2.32 6.38 0.31
C PRO A 36 -1.70 6.81 1.66
N PRO A 37 -0.60 6.17 2.10
CA PRO A 37 0.08 6.58 3.32
C PRO A 37 0.64 7.99 3.15
N CYS A 38 0.56 8.81 4.20
CA CYS A 38 1.19 10.12 4.23
C CYS A 38 2.72 9.96 4.13
N ARG A 39 3.36 10.70 3.22
CA ARG A 39 4.82 10.66 3.00
C ARG A 39 5.59 11.44 4.06
N LEU A 40 4.98 12.49 4.61
CA LEU A 40 5.60 13.35 5.62
C LEU A 40 5.10 12.97 7.02
N LYS A 41 5.86 13.40 8.03
CA LYS A 41 5.49 13.27 9.45
C LYS A 41 4.03 13.74 9.57
N PRO A 42 3.15 13.01 10.28
CA PRO A 42 1.81 13.50 10.50
C PRO A 42 1.92 14.88 11.15
N GLU A 43 1.48 15.91 10.43
CA GLU A 43 1.06 17.13 11.10
C GLU A 43 -0.02 16.72 12.11
N SER A 44 -0.10 17.44 13.22
CA SER A 44 -0.88 17.08 14.41
C SER A 44 -2.13 16.25 14.07
N CYS A 45 -2.30 15.10 14.74
CA CYS A 45 -3.46 14.19 14.61
C CYS A 45 -4.79 14.82 15.09
N SER A 46 -5.04 16.06 14.71
CA SER A 46 -6.17 16.90 15.08
C SER A 46 -7.14 17.04 13.92
N GLN A 47 -6.69 16.87 12.67
CA GLN A 47 -7.49 17.13 11.48
C GLN A 47 -7.72 15.87 10.64
N PHE A 48 -8.76 15.14 11.03
CA PHE A 48 -9.23 13.95 10.34
C PHE A 48 -10.01 14.30 9.08
N CYS A 49 -10.00 13.40 8.11
CA CYS A 49 -10.76 13.55 6.86
C CYS A 49 -11.29 12.20 6.39
N THR A 50 -12.40 12.24 5.65
CA THR A 50 -12.90 11.09 4.87
C THR A 50 -12.73 11.29 3.37
N GLN A 51 -12.80 12.54 2.91
CA GLN A 51 -12.64 12.93 1.51
C GLN A 51 -11.62 14.07 1.36
N GLN A 52 -11.10 14.25 0.14
CA GLN A 52 -10.03 15.22 -0.15
C GLN A 52 -10.52 16.68 -0.01
N GLU A 53 -11.80 16.93 -0.24
CA GLU A 53 -12.42 18.26 -0.21
C GLU A 53 -12.55 18.82 1.22
N GLU A 54 -12.46 17.95 2.24
CA GLU A 54 -12.47 18.34 3.65
C GLU A 54 -11.14 18.99 4.06
N CYS A 55 -10.08 18.76 3.29
CA CYS A 55 -8.77 19.29 3.59
C CYS A 55 -8.60 20.74 3.07
N PRO A 56 -7.99 21.64 3.87
CA PRO A 56 -7.53 22.94 3.44
C PRO A 56 -6.66 22.87 2.18
N GLN A 57 -6.67 23.94 1.40
CA GLN A 57 -5.86 24.02 0.19
C GLN A 57 -4.38 23.69 0.46
N GLY A 58 -3.83 22.80 -0.36
CA GLY A 58 -2.44 22.35 -0.27
C GLY A 58 -2.22 21.11 0.61
N LEU A 59 -3.23 20.66 1.35
CA LEU A 59 -3.20 19.40 2.11
C LEU A 59 -3.90 18.27 1.36
N GLN A 60 -3.51 17.04 1.65
CA GLN A 60 -4.13 15.84 1.10
C GLN A 60 -4.66 14.94 2.18
N CYS A 61 -5.77 14.25 1.87
CA CYS A 61 -6.33 13.25 2.74
C CYS A 61 -5.54 11.94 2.56
N CYS A 62 -4.80 11.53 3.58
CA CYS A 62 -3.91 10.37 3.54
C CYS A 62 -3.92 9.58 4.86
N SER A 63 -3.46 8.34 4.80
CA SER A 63 -3.41 7.44 5.96
C SER A 63 -2.15 7.71 6.80
N ALA A 64 -2.33 7.91 8.10
CA ALA A 64 -1.28 8.09 9.10
C ALA A 64 -1.48 7.13 10.28
N TYR A 65 -0.52 7.10 11.22
CA TYR A 65 -0.58 6.23 12.41
C TYR A 65 -1.86 6.40 13.25
N CYS A 66 -2.38 7.63 13.33
CA CYS A 66 -3.56 7.96 14.11
C CYS A 66 -4.89 7.84 13.33
N GLY A 67 -4.85 7.45 12.06
CA GLY A 67 -6.03 7.38 11.19
C GLY A 67 -5.84 8.16 9.89
N ILE A 68 -6.95 8.49 9.24
CA ILE A 68 -6.96 9.24 7.98
C ILE A 68 -7.03 10.74 8.31
N ILE A 69 -5.99 11.47 7.92
CA ILE A 69 -5.82 12.88 8.28
C ILE A 69 -5.43 13.73 7.07
N CYS A 70 -5.64 15.04 7.17
CA CYS A 70 -5.09 16.01 6.24
C CYS A 70 -3.61 16.24 6.56
N SER A 71 -2.73 15.99 5.58
CA SER A 71 -1.29 16.24 5.74
C SER A 71 -0.67 16.71 4.42
N LEU A 72 0.53 17.29 4.51
CA LEU A 72 1.33 17.56 3.33
C LEU A 72 1.75 16.23 2.70
N ASN A 73 1.15 15.89 1.57
CA ASN A 73 1.47 14.66 0.85
C ASN A 73 1.82 14.98 -0.61
N LYS A 74 2.94 15.68 -0.82
CA LYS A 74 3.42 15.92 -2.19
C LYS A 74 3.93 14.61 -2.78
N PHE A 75 3.39 14.21 -3.93
CA PHE A 75 4.07 13.25 -4.80
C PHE A 75 5.41 13.89 -5.22
N PRO A 76 6.55 13.17 -5.17
CA PRO A 76 7.73 13.66 -5.87
C PRO A 76 7.34 13.85 -7.33
N ALA A 77 7.59 15.04 -7.87
CA ALA A 77 7.39 15.31 -9.28
C ALA A 77 8.27 14.32 -10.08
N PRO A 78 7.80 13.77 -11.20
CA PRO A 78 8.70 13.15 -12.16
C PRO A 78 9.65 14.25 -12.66
N GLU A 79 10.96 14.05 -12.46
CA GLU A 79 12.00 14.87 -13.11
C GLU A 79 12.02 14.62 -14.63
#